data_AF-A0A8T4R732-F1
#
_entry.id   AF-A0A8T4R732-F1
#
_cell.length_a   1.000
_cell.length_b   1.000
_cell.length_c   1.000
_cell.angle_alpha   90.00
_cell.angle_beta   90.00
_cell.angle_gamma   90.00
#
_symmetry.space_group_name_H-M   'P 1'
#
loop_
_entity.id
_entity.type
_entity.pdbx_description
1 polymer ?
#
loop_
_entity_poly.entity_id
_entity_poly.type
_entity_poly.pdbx_seq_one_letter_code
_entity_poly.pdbx_strand_id
1 'polypeptide(L)'
;MKKTHLGILAAVGLSLGFGYQNIVDKSGPIPIKLIQTEGTVPILMYHNIDDKDDRFSVSPQTFREHLEFLHDHDFKLITPDDFFSGYYQSQSDGKKPVLLTFDDCSEGQFRIENDLTDPNSAVGILEDFTKQNPDFGKGAIFFCDSMKETSTGQFVYSVPFDQSNSSTEKLDFLLEHYTLGNHTLTHSYIDNSTKKEVETEIKSLDQILGVKTTYFAYPFGHLPQSTEVQAYLKETMVGSFSCNNDLSLSPDDPKFDSLHIPRIEMNEHSQYKLDLINWRLEHLSVSQQTLPSLISVASARNESPLQKSTSQMPVQETNPKNRLIILDPGHGGIDTGAVVEGMYEDEIAYDITVRLRELLLHDGYSVHQTVYDSRTKYTPVDKLVANKSEYLVDAHGKKIKLTSRYLGKRTVIIDSFYDPDQDNLL
;
A
#
# COMPACT_ATOMS: atom_id res chain seq x y z
N MET A 1 11.61 -28.28 -76.44
CA MET A 1 12.76 -29.19 -76.23
C MET A 1 12.85 -29.50 -74.74
N LYS A 2 12.92 -30.80 -74.40
CA LYS A 2 13.64 -31.45 -73.26
C LYS A 2 14.13 -30.49 -72.15
N LYS A 3 13.98 -30.72 -70.84
CA LYS A 3 13.86 -31.97 -70.09
C LYS A 3 13.80 -31.63 -68.58
N THR A 4 12.87 -32.26 -67.86
CA THR A 4 13.06 -33.00 -66.59
C THR A 4 13.56 -32.37 -65.27
N HIS A 5 12.74 -32.65 -64.22
CA HIS A 5 13.07 -33.19 -62.88
C HIS A 5 13.75 -32.23 -61.88
N LEU A 6 13.52 -32.26 -60.55
CA LEU A 6 12.89 -33.22 -59.63
C LEU A 6 12.64 -32.46 -58.30
N GLY A 7 11.45 -32.53 -57.69
CA GLY A 7 11.23 -33.22 -56.41
C GLY A 7 10.56 -32.23 -55.42
N ILE A 8 9.27 -32.30 -55.05
CA ILE A 8 8.48 -33.36 -54.35
C ILE A 8 9.10 -33.61 -52.96
N LEU A 9 8.44 -33.48 -51.79
CA LEU A 9 7.12 -33.94 -51.29
C LEU A 9 6.50 -32.83 -50.39
N ALA A 10 5.18 -32.57 -50.24
CA ALA A 10 3.91 -33.31 -50.32
C ALA A 10 3.65 -34.37 -49.24
N ALA A 11 2.81 -34.03 -48.25
CA ALA A 11 1.76 -34.87 -47.63
C ALA A 11 0.91 -33.94 -46.72
N VAL A 12 -0.32 -33.51 -47.04
CA VAL A 12 -1.60 -34.22 -47.30
C VAL A 12 -2.16 -34.92 -46.06
N GLY A 13 -3.39 -34.56 -45.68
CA GLY A 13 -4.17 -35.32 -44.72
C GLY A 13 -5.52 -34.70 -44.33
N LEU A 14 -6.45 -34.61 -45.29
CA LEU A 14 -7.88 -34.34 -45.10
C LEU A 14 -8.60 -35.52 -44.41
N SER A 15 -9.59 -35.24 -43.55
CA SER A 15 -10.90 -35.95 -43.45
C SER A 15 -11.81 -35.15 -42.50
N LEU A 16 -12.94 -34.55 -42.87
CA LEU A 16 -14.24 -34.98 -43.43
C LEU A 16 -15.20 -35.72 -42.47
N GLY A 17 -16.22 -34.97 -42.03
CA GLY A 17 -17.64 -35.36 -41.92
C GLY A 17 -18.12 -35.87 -40.56
N PHE A 18 -19.37 -35.67 -40.12
CA PHE A 18 -20.52 -34.82 -40.49
C PHE A 18 -21.54 -35.00 -39.33
N GLY A 19 -22.26 -33.97 -38.91
CA GLY A 19 -23.41 -34.14 -38.00
C GLY A 19 -23.90 -32.84 -37.35
N TYR A 20 -25.09 -32.41 -37.76
CA TYR A 20 -25.71 -31.09 -37.56
C TYR A 20 -26.59 -31.02 -36.28
N GLN A 21 -26.87 -29.79 -35.85
CA GLN A 21 -27.88 -29.30 -34.87
C GLN A 21 -27.55 -29.25 -33.37
N ASN A 22 -27.16 -28.07 -32.89
CA ASN A 22 -28.02 -27.22 -32.06
C ASN A 22 -27.47 -25.77 -32.02
N ILE A 23 -28.38 -24.80 -32.10
CA ILE A 23 -28.09 -23.36 -31.98
C ILE A 23 -27.80 -23.05 -30.51
N VAL A 24 -26.60 -22.58 -30.20
CA VAL A 24 -26.31 -21.77 -29.01
C VAL A 24 -25.39 -20.62 -29.44
N ASP A 25 -25.79 -19.44 -29.01
CA ASP A 25 -25.18 -18.14 -29.23
C ASP A 25 -23.67 -18.15 -28.92
N LYS A 26 -22.89 -17.58 -29.82
CA LYS A 26 -21.44 -17.39 -29.65
C LYS A 26 -21.20 -16.05 -28.96
N SER A 27 -21.57 -15.95 -27.69
CA SER A 27 -20.86 -15.06 -26.77
C SER A 27 -19.63 -15.81 -26.28
N GLY A 28 -18.51 -15.64 -27.00
CA GLY A 28 -17.20 -16.00 -26.43
C GLY A 28 -16.99 -15.25 -25.11
N PRO A 29 -16.14 -15.76 -24.19
CA PRO A 29 -15.87 -15.07 -22.94
C PRO A 29 -15.47 -13.62 -23.24
N ILE A 30 -16.18 -12.70 -22.60
CA ILE A 30 -15.85 -11.29 -22.52
C ILE A 30 -14.40 -11.21 -22.02
N PRO A 31 -13.50 -10.46 -22.66
CA PRO A 31 -12.18 -10.24 -22.09
C PRO A 31 -12.36 -9.51 -20.75
N ILE A 32 -12.16 -10.23 -19.65
CA ILE A 32 -12.01 -9.64 -18.31
C ILE A 32 -10.74 -8.80 -18.41
N LYS A 33 -10.89 -7.49 -18.40
CA LYS A 33 -9.77 -6.58 -18.16
C LYS A 33 -9.41 -6.77 -16.69
N LEU A 34 -8.41 -7.64 -16.42
CA LEU A 34 -7.84 -7.77 -15.09
C LEU A 34 -7.44 -6.37 -14.62
N ILE A 35 -8.07 -5.90 -13.56
CA ILE A 35 -7.50 -4.80 -12.79
C ILE A 35 -6.41 -5.47 -11.97
N GLN A 36 -5.22 -5.57 -12.56
CA GLN A 36 -4.01 -5.86 -11.82
C GLN A 36 -3.78 -4.66 -10.90
N THR A 37 -4.19 -4.76 -9.63
CA THR A 37 -3.24 -4.31 -8.62
C THR A 37 -1.99 -5.12 -8.89
N GLU A 38 -0.82 -4.52 -8.98
CA GLU A 38 0.43 -5.17 -9.46
C GLU A 38 0.91 -6.27 -8.49
N GLY A 39 0.10 -7.31 -8.29
CA GLY A 39 0.28 -8.28 -7.24
C GLY A 39 0.50 -7.61 -5.88
N THR A 40 -0.16 -6.48 -5.57
CA THR A 40 -0.05 -5.85 -4.25
C THR A 40 -1.41 -5.61 -3.60
N VAL A 41 -1.47 -5.72 -2.28
CA VAL A 41 -2.66 -5.54 -1.45
C VAL A 41 -2.29 -4.67 -0.24
N PRO A 42 -2.95 -3.51 -0.02
CA PRO A 42 -2.83 -2.77 1.22
C PRO A 42 -3.42 -3.57 2.39
N ILE A 43 -2.64 -3.67 3.47
CA ILE A 43 -3.07 -4.28 4.72
C ILE A 43 -2.94 -3.21 5.80
N LEU A 44 -4.08 -2.72 6.30
CA LEU A 44 -4.15 -1.59 7.22
C LEU A 44 -4.17 -2.10 8.65
N MET A 45 -3.31 -1.55 9.50
CA MET A 45 -3.14 -1.94 10.90
C MET A 45 -3.62 -0.84 11.83
N TYR A 46 -4.66 -1.14 12.62
CA TYR A 46 -5.20 -0.27 13.66
C TYR A 46 -4.85 -0.84 15.04
N HIS A 47 -4.69 0.02 16.03
CA HIS A 47 -4.60 -0.39 17.43
C HIS A 47 -5.85 0.10 18.18
N ASN A 48 -5.87 1.34 18.66
CA ASN A 48 -7.03 1.84 19.40
C ASN A 48 -8.03 2.54 18.49
N ILE A 49 -9.32 2.20 18.67
CA ILE A 49 -10.43 3.00 18.16
C ILE A 49 -11.04 3.77 19.34
N ASP A 50 -10.47 4.94 19.62
CA ASP A 50 -10.88 5.83 20.71
C ASP A 50 -10.47 7.29 20.41
N ASP A 51 -10.97 8.23 21.20
CA ASP A 51 -10.71 9.67 21.04
C ASP A 51 -9.39 10.13 21.69
N LYS A 52 -8.46 9.23 22.02
CA LYS A 52 -7.16 9.63 22.58
C LYS A 52 -6.30 10.28 21.49
N ASP A 53 -5.61 11.32 21.91
CA ASP A 53 -4.63 12.02 21.08
C ASP A 53 -3.25 11.36 21.27
N ASP A 54 -3.08 10.17 20.68
CA ASP A 54 -1.81 9.46 20.64
C ASP A 54 -1.60 8.71 19.31
N ARG A 55 -0.35 8.34 19.03
CA ARG A 55 0.08 7.70 17.78
C ARG A 55 -0.66 6.38 17.48
N PHE A 56 -1.16 5.68 18.49
CA PHE A 56 -1.78 4.37 18.31
C PHE A 56 -3.31 4.45 18.23
N SER A 57 -3.87 5.66 18.32
CA SER A 57 -5.30 5.87 18.42
C SER A 57 -5.86 6.55 17.18
N VAL A 58 -6.97 5.99 16.68
CA VAL A 58 -7.78 6.55 15.60
C VAL A 58 -9.18 6.77 16.16
N SER A 59 -9.70 8.00 16.06
CA SER A 59 -11.05 8.27 16.55
C SER A 59 -12.10 7.43 15.81
N PRO A 60 -13.23 7.09 16.46
CA PRO A 60 -14.36 6.45 15.78
C PRO A 60 -14.80 7.20 14.52
N GLN A 61 -14.78 8.53 14.55
CA GLN A 61 -15.14 9.37 13.41
C GLN A 61 -14.13 9.21 12.26
N THR A 62 -12.84 9.30 12.57
CA THR A 62 -11.76 9.11 11.58
C THR A 62 -11.79 7.70 10.99
N PHE A 63 -12.10 6.67 11.78
CA PHE A 63 -12.24 5.31 11.26
C PHE A 63 -13.39 5.19 10.26
N ARG A 64 -14.53 5.87 10.48
CA ARG A 64 -15.62 5.94 9.48
C ARG A 64 -15.17 6.62 8.20
N GLU A 65 -14.46 7.74 8.31
CA GLU A 65 -13.91 8.47 7.17
C GLU A 65 -12.94 7.60 6.36
N HIS A 66 -12.17 6.73 7.02
CA HIS A 66 -11.33 5.76 6.31
C HIS A 66 -12.16 4.73 5.53
N LEU A 67 -13.24 4.20 6.10
CA LEU A 67 -14.11 3.25 5.40
C LEU A 67 -14.83 3.90 4.21
N GLU A 68 -15.31 5.13 4.40
CA GLU A 68 -15.89 5.95 3.34
C GLU A 68 -14.87 6.20 2.22
N PHE A 69 -13.65 6.63 2.56
CA PHE A 69 -12.57 6.82 1.59
C PHE A 69 -12.31 5.54 0.78
N LEU A 70 -12.17 4.40 1.46
CA LEU A 70 -11.92 3.12 0.81
C LEU A 70 -13.06 2.77 -0.14
N HIS A 71 -14.32 2.93 0.29
CA HIS A 71 -15.48 2.64 -0.56
C HIS A 71 -15.56 3.58 -1.77
N ASP A 72 -15.43 4.90 -1.56
CA ASP A 72 -15.50 5.94 -2.60
C ASP A 72 -14.40 5.81 -3.66
N HIS A 73 -13.26 5.21 -3.29
CA HIS A 73 -12.14 4.96 -4.20
C HIS A 73 -12.09 3.52 -4.70
N ASP A 74 -13.23 2.84 -4.80
CA ASP A 74 -13.33 1.49 -5.36
C ASP A 74 -12.46 0.45 -4.66
N PHE A 75 -12.25 0.55 -3.34
CA PHE A 75 -11.68 -0.56 -2.58
C PHE A 75 -12.76 -1.57 -2.17
N LYS A 76 -12.33 -2.82 -2.02
CA LYS A 76 -13.14 -3.93 -1.55
C LYS A 76 -12.43 -4.62 -0.41
N LEU A 77 -13.11 -4.69 0.72
CA LEU A 77 -12.67 -5.38 1.91
C LEU A 77 -12.67 -6.88 1.67
N ILE A 78 -11.52 -7.51 1.90
CA ILE A 78 -11.31 -8.95 1.70
C ILE A 78 -11.09 -9.66 3.04
N THR A 79 -11.39 -10.96 3.09
CA THR A 79 -11.01 -11.82 4.22
C THR A 79 -9.53 -12.24 4.11
N PRO A 80 -8.89 -12.67 5.21
CA PRO A 80 -7.57 -13.28 5.12
C PRO A 80 -7.56 -14.52 4.21
N ASP A 81 -8.61 -15.32 4.22
CA ASP A 81 -8.72 -16.50 3.35
C ASP A 81 -8.79 -16.08 1.87
N ASP A 82 -9.50 -15.00 1.54
CA ASP A 82 -9.48 -14.43 0.18
C ASP A 82 -8.06 -14.01 -0.21
N PHE A 83 -7.35 -13.33 0.70
CA PHE A 83 -5.97 -12.89 0.49
C PHE A 83 -5.04 -14.06 0.16
N PHE A 84 -4.98 -15.09 1.03
CA PHE A 84 -4.07 -16.24 0.86
C PHE A 84 -4.44 -17.19 -0.26
N SER A 85 -5.72 -17.28 -0.62
CA SER A 85 -6.17 -18.09 -1.76
C SER A 85 -6.03 -17.38 -3.11
N GLY A 86 -5.75 -16.07 -3.11
CA GLY A 86 -5.82 -15.24 -4.31
C GLY A 86 -7.25 -15.04 -4.83
N TYR A 87 -8.27 -15.50 -4.11
CA TYR A 87 -9.66 -15.48 -4.56
C TYR A 87 -10.16 -14.06 -4.88
N TYR A 88 -9.63 -13.05 -4.19
CA TYR A 88 -9.93 -11.64 -4.47
C TYR A 88 -9.66 -11.23 -5.93
N GLN A 89 -8.67 -11.85 -6.59
CA GLN A 89 -8.37 -11.58 -8.01
C GLN A 89 -9.51 -12.07 -8.92
N SER A 90 -10.13 -13.20 -8.56
CA SER A 90 -11.26 -13.79 -9.31
C SER A 90 -12.58 -13.07 -9.05
N GLN A 91 -12.69 -12.38 -7.90
CA GLN A 91 -13.85 -11.61 -7.47
C GLN A 91 -13.75 -10.12 -7.82
N SER A 92 -12.66 -9.68 -8.48
CA SER A 92 -12.47 -8.27 -8.78
C SER A 92 -13.53 -7.84 -9.81
N ASP A 93 -14.57 -7.19 -9.32
CA ASP A 93 -15.55 -6.37 -10.04
C ASP A 93 -14.91 -5.05 -10.53
N GLY A 94 -13.58 -5.00 -10.58
CA GLY A 94 -12.78 -3.80 -10.80
C GLY A 94 -12.33 -3.12 -9.50
N LYS A 95 -12.78 -3.58 -8.33
CA LYS A 95 -12.36 -2.98 -7.07
C LYS A 95 -10.97 -3.45 -6.61
N LYS A 96 -10.26 -2.56 -5.93
CA LYS A 96 -8.94 -2.77 -5.32
C LYS A 96 -9.10 -3.54 -3.99
N PRO A 97 -8.47 -4.71 -3.79
CA PRO A 97 -8.53 -5.41 -2.51
C PRO A 97 -7.90 -4.57 -1.39
N VAL A 98 -8.45 -4.64 -0.18
CA VAL A 98 -7.85 -4.13 1.05
C VAL A 98 -8.17 -5.08 2.21
N LEU A 99 -7.20 -5.32 3.08
CA LEU A 99 -7.39 -6.11 4.30
C LEU A 99 -7.23 -5.20 5.53
N LEU A 100 -8.13 -5.33 6.50
CA LEU A 100 -8.04 -4.62 7.77
C LEU A 100 -7.53 -5.57 8.87
N THR A 101 -6.64 -5.07 9.70
CA THR A 101 -6.10 -5.76 10.87
C THR A 101 -6.14 -4.86 12.09
N PHE A 102 -6.40 -5.46 13.25
CA PHE A 102 -6.50 -4.79 14.54
C PHE A 102 -5.60 -5.51 15.54
N ASP A 103 -4.68 -4.79 16.18
CA ASP A 103 -3.72 -5.36 17.13
C ASP A 103 -4.17 -5.12 18.58
N ASP A 104 -3.75 -5.97 19.50
CA ASP A 104 -3.96 -5.91 20.97
C ASP A 104 -5.37 -6.29 21.47
N CYS A 105 -6.39 -6.28 20.61
CA CYS A 105 -7.78 -6.50 21.03
C CYS A 105 -8.22 -5.55 22.16
N SER A 106 -7.92 -4.25 22.02
CA SER A 106 -8.31 -3.23 22.99
C SER A 106 -9.83 -3.01 23.07
N GLU A 107 -10.33 -2.45 24.18
CA GLU A 107 -11.78 -2.21 24.38
C GLU A 107 -12.43 -1.40 23.24
N GLY A 108 -11.68 -0.45 22.65
CA GLY A 108 -12.13 0.35 21.51
C GLY A 108 -12.51 -0.48 20.28
N GLN A 109 -11.92 -1.65 20.11
CA GLN A 109 -12.14 -2.49 18.93
C GLN A 109 -13.47 -3.24 18.98
N PHE A 110 -13.83 -3.78 20.16
CA PHE A 110 -15.11 -4.42 20.35
C PHE A 110 -15.61 -4.13 21.76
N ARG A 111 -16.61 -3.25 21.87
CA ARG A 111 -17.24 -2.89 23.14
C ARG A 111 -18.72 -3.26 23.09
N ILE A 112 -19.24 -3.82 24.18
CA ILE A 112 -20.66 -4.09 24.36
C ILE A 112 -21.16 -3.22 25.50
N GLU A 113 -22.21 -2.45 25.26
CA GLU A 113 -22.89 -1.61 26.24
C GLU A 113 -24.39 -1.90 26.21
N ASN A 114 -24.99 -2.17 27.37
CA ASN A 114 -26.42 -2.49 27.50
C ASN A 114 -26.87 -3.60 26.53
N ASP A 115 -26.09 -4.68 26.46
CA ASP A 115 -26.33 -5.86 25.61
C ASP A 115 -26.35 -5.55 24.09
N LEU A 116 -25.76 -4.42 23.68
CA LEU A 116 -25.61 -4.03 22.28
C LEU A 116 -24.14 -3.74 21.97
N THR A 117 -23.69 -4.11 20.77
CA THR A 117 -22.39 -3.67 20.25
C THR A 117 -22.37 -2.14 20.18
N ASP A 118 -21.37 -1.52 20.78
CA ASP A 118 -21.21 -0.08 20.75
C ASP A 118 -20.97 0.38 19.30
N PRO A 119 -21.81 1.28 18.76
CA PRO A 119 -21.67 1.78 17.40
C PRO A 119 -20.38 2.57 17.15
N ASN A 120 -19.64 2.97 18.19
CA ASN A 120 -18.34 3.64 18.13
C ASN A 120 -17.14 2.70 18.36
N SER A 121 -17.37 1.40 18.53
CA SER A 121 -16.30 0.41 18.49
C SER A 121 -15.95 0.02 17.05
N ALA A 122 -14.75 -0.49 16.79
CA ALA A 122 -14.36 -0.93 15.44
C ALA A 122 -15.37 -1.92 14.83
N VAL A 123 -15.76 -2.94 15.60
CA VAL A 123 -16.78 -3.93 15.19
C VAL A 123 -18.13 -3.26 14.93
N GLY A 124 -18.59 -2.37 15.81
CA GLY A 124 -19.87 -1.68 15.61
C GLY A 124 -19.90 -0.84 14.34
N ILE A 125 -18.80 -0.13 14.06
CA ILE A 125 -18.63 0.68 12.85
C ILE A 125 -18.58 -0.20 11.60
N LEU A 126 -17.78 -1.27 11.62
CA LEU A 126 -17.66 -2.20 10.48
C LEU A 126 -18.99 -2.90 10.18
N GLU A 127 -19.71 -3.39 11.20
CA GLU A 127 -21.01 -4.03 10.99
C GLU A 127 -22.02 -3.07 10.38
N ASP A 128 -22.09 -1.83 10.87
CA ASP A 128 -23.03 -0.83 10.34
C ASP A 128 -22.65 -0.43 8.91
N PHE A 129 -21.37 -0.15 8.65
CA PHE A 129 -20.89 0.27 7.34
C PHE A 129 -21.06 -0.82 6.27
N THR A 130 -20.69 -2.06 6.57
CA THR A 130 -20.81 -3.18 5.61
C THR A 130 -22.26 -3.59 5.36
N LYS A 131 -23.16 -3.38 6.35
CA LYS A 131 -24.60 -3.57 6.17
C LYS A 131 -25.20 -2.52 5.24
N GLN A 132 -24.74 -1.27 5.32
CA GLN A 132 -25.18 -0.18 4.45
C GLN A 132 -24.56 -0.27 3.04
N ASN A 133 -23.33 -0.78 2.95
CA ASN A 133 -22.55 -0.91 1.71
C ASN A 133 -22.14 -2.37 1.46
N PRO A 134 -23.08 -3.28 1.11
CA PRO A 134 -22.78 -4.71 0.98
C PRO A 134 -21.78 -5.03 -0.15
N ASP A 135 -21.62 -4.13 -1.10
CA ASP A 135 -20.63 -4.21 -2.18
C ASP A 135 -19.20 -3.86 -1.74
N PHE A 136 -19.03 -3.29 -0.54
CA PHE A 136 -17.72 -3.04 0.06
C PHE A 136 -17.02 -4.34 0.48
N GLY A 137 -17.78 -5.38 0.83
CA GLY A 137 -17.24 -6.63 1.37
C GLY A 137 -17.11 -6.61 2.90
N LYS A 138 -16.74 -7.77 3.47
CA LYS A 138 -16.63 -7.98 4.92
C LYS A 138 -15.44 -8.89 5.21
N GLY A 139 -14.51 -8.43 6.05
CA GLY A 139 -13.33 -9.20 6.46
C GLY A 139 -12.37 -8.37 7.29
N ALA A 140 -11.80 -8.95 8.35
CA ALA A 140 -10.73 -8.34 9.15
C ALA A 140 -10.05 -9.43 10.00
N ILE A 141 -8.83 -9.15 10.46
CA ILE A 141 -8.13 -9.96 11.47
C ILE A 141 -7.99 -9.16 12.77
N PHE A 142 -8.33 -9.76 13.90
CA PHE A 142 -8.07 -9.22 15.24
C PHE A 142 -6.93 -10.03 15.88
N PHE A 143 -5.72 -9.46 15.92
CA PHE A 143 -4.56 -10.03 16.56
C PHE A 143 -4.60 -9.71 18.05
N CYS A 144 -5.09 -10.64 18.85
CA CYS A 144 -5.23 -10.43 20.29
C CYS A 144 -3.95 -10.76 21.04
N ASP A 145 -3.77 -10.09 22.18
CA ASP A 145 -2.97 -10.56 23.30
C ASP A 145 -3.83 -10.64 24.57
N SER A 146 -3.21 -10.81 25.73
CA SER A 146 -3.89 -10.81 27.03
C SER A 146 -3.31 -9.73 27.96
N MET A 147 -2.98 -8.56 27.40
CA MET A 147 -2.37 -7.42 28.09
C MET A 147 -3.22 -6.16 27.91
N LYS A 148 -3.15 -5.28 28.92
CA LYS A 148 -3.76 -3.95 28.89
C LYS A 148 -2.80 -2.94 29.47
N GLU A 149 -2.62 -1.81 28.79
CA GLU A 149 -1.91 -0.67 29.34
C GLU A 149 -2.80 0.07 30.37
N THR A 150 -2.26 0.29 31.57
CA THR A 150 -2.93 1.08 32.61
C THR A 150 -2.69 2.58 32.39
N SER A 151 -3.45 3.41 33.10
CA SER A 151 -3.24 4.88 33.08
C SER A 151 -1.86 5.34 33.56
N THR A 152 -1.05 4.45 34.13
CA THR A 152 0.34 4.72 34.54
C THR A 152 1.37 4.23 33.51
N GLY A 153 0.93 3.74 32.35
CA GLY A 153 1.78 3.16 31.31
C GLY A 153 2.31 1.76 31.64
N GLN A 154 1.70 1.07 32.61
CA GLN A 154 2.10 -0.29 32.97
C GLN A 154 1.22 -1.29 32.23
N PHE A 155 1.83 -2.31 31.61
CA PHE A 155 1.09 -3.43 31.04
C PHE A 155 0.74 -4.46 32.12
N VAL A 156 -0.54 -4.84 32.18
CA VAL A 156 -1.07 -5.85 33.12
C VAL A 156 -1.90 -6.87 32.36
N TYR A 157 -2.03 -8.09 32.91
CA TYR A 157 -2.89 -9.10 32.31
C TYR A 157 -4.35 -8.64 32.26
N SER A 158 -4.99 -8.85 31.11
CA SER A 158 -6.41 -8.58 30.88
C SER A 158 -6.99 -9.62 29.92
N VAL A 159 -8.32 -9.78 29.96
CA VAL A 159 -9.01 -10.53 28.92
C VAL A 159 -9.05 -9.72 27.63
N PRO A 160 -9.12 -10.36 26.44
CA PRO A 160 -9.36 -9.63 25.20
C PRO A 160 -10.57 -8.70 25.31
N PHE A 161 -10.42 -7.47 24.81
CA PHE A 161 -11.39 -6.37 24.83
C PHE A 161 -11.73 -5.81 26.21
N ASP A 162 -10.94 -6.11 27.24
CA ASP A 162 -11.02 -5.55 28.60
C ASP A 162 -12.40 -5.60 29.29
N GLN A 163 -13.32 -6.42 28.80
CA GLN A 163 -14.68 -6.57 29.36
C GLN A 163 -14.92 -8.05 29.71
N SER A 164 -14.49 -8.45 30.91
CA SER A 164 -14.56 -9.85 31.37
C SER A 164 -15.95 -10.47 31.38
N ASN A 165 -17.00 -9.66 31.59
CA ASN A 165 -18.37 -10.14 31.59
C ASN A 165 -18.90 -10.52 30.19
N SER A 166 -18.25 -10.06 29.11
CA SER A 166 -18.70 -10.28 27.73
C SER A 166 -17.59 -10.82 26.80
N SER A 167 -16.41 -11.15 27.33
CA SER A 167 -15.26 -11.59 26.54
C SER A 167 -15.56 -12.84 25.70
N THR A 168 -16.22 -13.86 26.26
CA THR A 168 -16.59 -15.07 25.52
C THR A 168 -17.54 -14.79 24.36
N GLU A 169 -18.60 -14.00 24.59
CA GLU A 169 -19.56 -13.62 23.55
C GLU A 169 -18.88 -12.87 22.39
N LYS A 170 -17.95 -11.97 22.71
CA LYS A 170 -17.18 -11.26 21.69
C LYS A 170 -16.28 -12.19 20.88
N LEU A 171 -15.59 -13.12 21.53
CA LEU A 171 -14.74 -14.09 20.84
C LEU A 171 -15.57 -15.00 19.92
N ASP A 172 -16.71 -15.50 20.39
CA ASP A 172 -17.64 -16.29 19.58
C ASP A 172 -18.13 -15.50 18.36
N PHE A 173 -18.54 -14.24 18.56
CA PHE A 173 -18.94 -13.35 17.46
C PHE A 173 -17.82 -13.15 16.44
N LEU A 174 -16.58 -12.91 16.88
CA LEU A 174 -15.44 -12.74 15.98
C LEU A 174 -15.10 -14.02 15.23
N LEU A 175 -15.26 -15.20 15.83
CA LEU A 175 -15.08 -16.49 15.16
C LEU A 175 -16.15 -16.77 14.10
N GLU A 176 -17.35 -16.23 14.27
CA GLU A 176 -18.45 -16.37 13.31
C GLU A 176 -18.39 -15.37 12.15
N HIS A 177 -17.85 -14.17 12.39
CA HIS A 177 -17.95 -13.04 11.46
C HIS A 177 -16.64 -12.47 10.94
N TYR A 178 -15.53 -12.75 11.62
CA TYR A 178 -14.20 -12.20 11.35
C TYR A 178 -13.13 -13.29 11.54
N THR A 179 -11.88 -12.89 11.79
CA THR A 179 -10.78 -13.83 12.05
C THR A 179 -10.00 -13.40 13.28
N LEU A 180 -9.71 -14.35 14.17
CA LEU A 180 -8.79 -14.15 15.29
C LEU A 180 -7.36 -14.53 14.87
N GLY A 181 -6.42 -13.65 15.19
CA GLY A 181 -4.99 -13.85 15.06
C GLY A 181 -4.30 -13.79 16.41
N ASN A 182 -3.03 -14.21 16.44
CA ASN A 182 -2.22 -14.27 17.65
C ASN A 182 -1.21 -13.13 17.70
N HIS A 183 -1.16 -12.41 18.82
CA HIS A 183 -0.21 -11.34 19.08
C HIS A 183 0.68 -11.65 20.30
N THR A 184 0.93 -12.93 20.56
CA THR A 184 1.54 -13.47 21.80
C THR A 184 0.65 -13.26 23.03
N LEU A 185 0.89 -14.02 24.10
CA LEU A 185 0.09 -13.87 25.32
C LEU A 185 0.39 -12.53 26.03
N THR A 186 1.68 -12.20 26.09
CA THR A 186 2.21 -11.13 26.95
C THR A 186 2.66 -9.88 26.19
N HIS A 187 2.39 -9.82 24.89
CA HIS A 187 2.85 -8.74 24.02
C HIS A 187 4.38 -8.53 24.13
N SER A 188 5.14 -9.62 24.22
CA SER A 188 6.59 -9.59 24.42
C SER A 188 7.34 -9.45 23.10
N TYR A 189 8.47 -8.74 23.11
CA TYR A 189 9.42 -8.78 22.00
C TYR A 189 9.88 -10.22 21.77
N ILE A 190 9.80 -10.68 20.51
CA ILE A 190 10.22 -12.04 20.13
C ILE A 190 11.54 -12.10 19.37
N ASP A 191 12.17 -10.95 19.11
CA ASP A 191 13.37 -10.81 18.31
C ASP A 191 14.52 -11.72 18.79
N ASN A 192 14.67 -11.82 20.12
CA ASN A 192 15.70 -12.62 20.80
C ASN A 192 15.13 -13.84 21.54
N SER A 193 13.85 -14.19 21.34
CA SER A 193 13.23 -15.32 22.02
C SER A 193 13.61 -16.67 21.39
N THR A 194 13.58 -17.71 22.20
CA THR A 194 13.72 -19.10 21.76
C THR A 194 12.40 -19.62 21.16
N LYS A 195 12.48 -20.68 20.34
CA LYS A 195 11.29 -21.37 19.83
C LYS A 195 10.32 -21.77 20.94
N LYS A 196 10.84 -22.29 22.06
CA LYS A 196 10.03 -22.77 23.17
C LYS A 196 9.24 -21.64 23.84
N GLU A 197 9.84 -20.47 24.00
CA GLU A 197 9.17 -19.30 24.58
C GLU A 197 8.05 -18.83 23.66
N VAL A 198 8.35 -18.64 22.36
CA VAL A 198 7.35 -18.21 21.36
C VAL A 198 6.20 -19.22 21.24
N GLU A 199 6.51 -20.52 21.20
CA GLU A 199 5.51 -21.59 21.19
C GLU A 199 4.64 -21.59 22.45
N THR A 200 5.21 -21.25 23.61
CA THR A 200 4.46 -21.17 24.88
C THR A 200 3.52 -19.97 24.87
N GLU A 201 3.99 -18.80 24.43
CA GLU A 201 3.17 -17.59 24.30
C GLU A 201 1.97 -17.83 23.37
N ILE A 202 2.22 -18.36 22.17
CA ILE A 202 1.17 -18.62 21.18
C ILE A 202 0.14 -19.61 21.72
N LYS A 203 0.59 -20.76 22.24
CA LYS A 203 -0.32 -21.80 22.76
C LYS A 203 -1.11 -21.36 23.97
N SER A 204 -0.53 -20.53 24.83
CA SER A 204 -1.23 -20.03 26.02
C SER A 204 -2.31 -19.04 25.63
N LEU A 205 -2.05 -18.18 24.64
CA LEU A 205 -3.09 -17.31 24.09
C LEU A 205 -4.17 -18.10 23.34
N ASP A 206 -3.82 -19.11 22.53
CA ASP A 206 -4.80 -19.98 21.86
C ASP A 206 -5.79 -20.62 22.86
N GLN A 207 -5.32 -20.96 24.07
CA GLN A 207 -6.20 -21.47 25.14
C GLN A 207 -7.19 -20.41 25.66
N ILE A 208 -6.79 -19.14 25.71
CA ILE A 208 -7.65 -18.03 26.11
C ILE A 208 -8.66 -17.71 25.00
N LEU A 209 -8.22 -17.70 23.75
CA LEU A 209 -9.07 -17.43 22.59
C LEU A 209 -10.02 -18.60 22.26
N GLY A 210 -9.77 -19.79 22.81
CA GLY A 210 -10.58 -20.99 22.55
C GLY A 210 -10.40 -21.58 21.15
N VAL A 211 -9.45 -21.07 20.36
CA VAL A 211 -9.17 -21.47 18.99
C VAL A 211 -7.66 -21.59 18.77
N LYS A 212 -7.24 -22.55 17.95
CA LYS A 212 -5.88 -22.59 17.43
C LYS A 212 -5.75 -21.56 16.31
N THR A 213 -5.06 -20.47 16.58
CA THR A 213 -4.81 -19.42 15.58
C THR A 213 -3.85 -19.88 14.48
N THR A 214 -3.96 -19.28 13.30
CA THR A 214 -3.08 -19.56 12.14
C THR A 214 -2.52 -18.30 11.49
N TYR A 215 -2.88 -17.13 12.00
CA TYR A 215 -2.33 -15.84 11.60
C TYR A 215 -1.63 -15.23 12.81
N PHE A 216 -0.44 -14.66 12.60
CA PHE A 216 0.39 -14.11 13.66
C PHE A 216 0.81 -12.68 13.35
N ALA A 217 0.68 -11.75 14.29
CA ALA A 217 1.29 -10.43 14.16
C ALA A 217 2.47 -10.32 15.13
N TYR A 218 3.61 -9.83 14.66
CA TYR A 218 4.78 -9.61 15.52
C TYR A 218 4.52 -8.43 16.46
N PRO A 219 4.58 -8.60 17.80
CA PRO A 219 4.57 -7.46 18.72
C PRO A 219 5.66 -6.46 18.34
N PHE A 220 5.29 -5.17 18.33
CA PHE A 220 6.15 -4.06 17.91
C PHE A 220 6.64 -4.13 16.44
N GLY A 221 6.14 -5.08 15.64
CA GLY A 221 6.61 -5.33 14.27
C GLY A 221 8.00 -5.96 14.17
N HIS A 222 8.60 -6.40 15.29
CA HIS A 222 9.97 -6.89 15.34
C HIS A 222 10.08 -8.37 14.92
N LEU A 223 10.94 -8.63 13.95
CA LEU A 223 11.12 -9.95 13.38
C LEU A 223 12.03 -10.84 14.24
N PRO A 224 11.75 -12.15 14.33
CA PRO A 224 12.58 -13.08 15.08
C PRO A 224 13.93 -13.27 14.39
N GLN A 225 15.03 -13.18 15.14
CA GLN A 225 16.37 -13.47 14.62
C GLN A 225 16.65 -14.98 14.57
N SER A 226 15.99 -15.75 15.43
CA SER A 226 16.17 -17.20 15.52
C SER A 226 15.58 -17.92 14.31
N THR A 227 16.40 -18.69 13.61
CA THR A 227 15.96 -19.54 12.49
C THR A 227 15.01 -20.64 12.95
N GLU A 228 15.11 -21.10 14.20
CA GLU A 228 14.16 -22.07 14.78
C GLU A 228 12.77 -21.45 15.01
N VAL A 229 12.71 -20.18 15.42
CA VAL A 229 11.44 -19.44 15.55
C VAL A 229 10.84 -19.17 14.17
N GLN A 230 11.65 -18.71 13.20
CA GLN A 230 11.19 -18.51 11.83
C GLN A 230 10.65 -19.81 11.21
N ALA A 231 11.36 -20.93 11.38
CA ALA A 231 10.90 -22.23 10.90
C ALA A 231 9.60 -22.69 11.60
N TYR A 232 9.50 -22.46 12.91
CA TYR A 232 8.29 -22.77 13.66
C TYR A 232 7.08 -21.97 13.14
N LEU A 233 7.20 -20.64 12.99
CA LEU A 233 6.13 -19.79 12.48
C LEU A 233 5.75 -20.18 11.04
N LYS A 234 6.73 -20.52 10.20
CA LYS A 234 6.46 -20.97 8.83
C LYS A 234 5.72 -22.30 8.74
N GLU A 235 5.88 -23.16 9.74
CA GLU A 235 5.20 -24.46 9.83
C GLU A 235 3.79 -24.32 10.42
N THR A 236 3.59 -23.39 11.37
CA THR A 236 2.34 -23.30 12.14
C THR A 236 1.39 -22.20 11.68
N MET A 237 1.90 -21.16 11.02
CA MET A 237 1.14 -20.00 10.58
C MET A 237 0.97 -20.00 9.06
N VAL A 238 -0.22 -19.64 8.60
CA VAL A 238 -0.51 -19.33 7.20
C VAL A 238 0.18 -18.02 6.81
N GLY A 239 0.20 -17.04 7.71
CA GLY A 239 0.89 -15.77 7.52
C GLY A 239 1.31 -15.09 8.81
N SER A 240 2.47 -14.44 8.78
CA SER A 240 3.01 -13.62 9.86
C SER A 240 3.21 -12.18 9.39
N PHE A 241 2.66 -11.25 10.15
CA PHE A 241 2.48 -9.85 9.77
C PHE A 241 3.44 -8.94 10.54
N SER A 242 4.16 -8.10 9.81
CA SER A 242 5.10 -7.10 10.33
C SER A 242 4.52 -5.68 10.24
N CYS A 243 5.25 -4.68 10.74
CA CYS A 243 4.92 -3.27 10.58
C CYS A 243 6.10 -2.54 9.95
N ASN A 244 6.03 -2.28 8.65
CA ASN A 244 7.07 -1.55 7.89
C ASN A 244 6.47 -0.47 6.96
N ASN A 245 5.17 -0.20 7.05
CA ASN A 245 4.45 0.82 6.27
C ASN A 245 4.57 0.67 4.75
N ASP A 246 4.48 -0.57 4.25
CA ASP A 246 4.49 -0.87 2.82
C ASP A 246 3.30 -1.72 2.38
N LEU A 247 3.06 -1.79 1.06
CA LEU A 247 2.05 -2.66 0.46
C LEU A 247 2.52 -4.11 0.49
N SER A 248 1.59 -5.02 0.79
CA SER A 248 1.88 -6.46 0.74
C SER A 248 1.88 -6.97 -0.68
N LEU A 249 2.80 -7.88 -1.02
CA LEU A 249 2.69 -8.63 -2.26
C LEU A 249 1.53 -9.63 -2.17
N SER A 250 0.96 -9.97 -3.32
CA SER A 250 0.00 -11.05 -3.49
C SER A 250 0.68 -12.37 -3.14
N PRO A 251 -0.02 -13.29 -2.47
CA PRO A 251 0.53 -14.62 -2.19
C PRO A 251 0.96 -15.43 -3.41
N ASP A 252 0.48 -15.07 -4.61
CA ASP A 252 0.91 -15.68 -5.88
C ASP A 252 2.24 -15.12 -6.42
N ASP A 253 2.73 -13.99 -5.87
CA ASP A 253 4.00 -13.41 -6.28
C ASP A 253 5.16 -14.29 -5.78
N PRO A 254 6.13 -14.68 -6.62
CA PRO A 254 7.25 -15.53 -6.21
C PRO A 254 8.18 -14.89 -5.17
N LYS A 255 8.08 -13.58 -4.93
CA LYS A 255 8.80 -12.86 -3.87
C LYS A 255 7.96 -12.69 -2.59
N PHE A 256 6.70 -13.13 -2.59
CA PHE A 256 5.87 -13.11 -1.39
C PHE A 256 6.53 -13.94 -0.29
N ASP A 257 6.68 -13.31 0.87
CA ASP A 257 7.21 -13.97 2.05
C ASP A 257 6.12 -14.00 3.12
N SER A 258 5.54 -15.19 3.34
CA SER A 258 4.49 -15.39 4.33
C SER A 258 4.97 -15.16 5.77
N LEU A 259 6.28 -15.08 6.01
CA LEU A 259 6.83 -14.69 7.32
C LEU A 259 6.93 -13.17 7.50
N HIS A 260 6.80 -12.38 6.43
CA HIS A 260 7.09 -10.96 6.45
C HIS A 260 6.04 -10.17 5.68
N ILE A 261 4.78 -10.34 6.05
CA ILE A 261 3.65 -9.67 5.40
C ILE A 261 3.58 -8.23 5.91
N PRO A 262 3.88 -7.22 5.08
CA PRO A 262 3.94 -5.84 5.51
C PRO A 262 2.53 -5.29 5.79
N ARG A 263 2.45 -4.39 6.77
CA ARG A 263 1.24 -3.64 7.12
C ARG A 263 1.54 -2.16 7.23
N ILE A 264 0.49 -1.38 7.04
CA ILE A 264 0.50 0.09 7.11
C ILE A 264 -0.18 0.51 8.40
N GLU A 265 0.59 1.12 9.31
CA GLU A 265 0.08 1.64 10.58
C GLU A 265 -0.90 2.79 10.32
N MET A 266 -2.07 2.73 10.94
CA MET A 266 -3.09 3.77 10.87
C MET A 266 -3.08 4.59 12.16
N ASN A 267 -3.03 5.92 12.02
CA ASN A 267 -2.81 6.89 13.08
C ASN A 267 -3.25 8.30 12.64
N GLU A 268 -2.78 9.35 13.32
CA GLU A 268 -3.10 10.76 13.02
C GLU A 268 -2.73 11.21 11.59
N HIS A 269 -1.88 10.46 10.89
CA HIS A 269 -1.47 10.71 9.51
C HIS A 269 -2.17 9.81 8.48
N SER A 270 -3.21 9.07 8.89
CA SER A 270 -3.84 8.06 8.05
C SER A 270 -4.43 8.56 6.74
N GLN A 271 -5.03 9.75 6.69
CA GLN A 271 -5.59 10.27 5.45
C GLN A 271 -4.53 10.38 4.34
N TYR A 272 -3.36 10.94 4.68
CA TYR A 272 -2.24 11.03 3.74
C TYR A 272 -1.75 9.64 3.29
N LYS A 273 -1.74 8.65 4.19
CA LYS A 273 -1.36 7.26 3.84
C LYS A 273 -2.36 6.66 2.86
N LEU A 274 -3.65 6.85 3.09
CA LEU A 274 -4.72 6.39 2.19
C LEU A 274 -4.64 7.06 0.81
N ASP A 275 -4.43 8.36 0.76
CA ASP A 275 -4.22 9.10 -0.48
C ASP A 275 -3.02 8.54 -1.27
N LEU A 276 -1.90 8.30 -0.58
CA LEU A 276 -0.69 7.73 -1.19
C LEU A 276 -0.89 6.29 -1.68
N ILE A 277 -1.59 5.45 -0.91
CA ILE A 277 -1.95 4.08 -1.32
C ILE A 277 -2.80 4.13 -2.58
N ASN A 278 -3.87 4.93 -2.59
CA ASN A 278 -4.77 5.04 -3.73
C ASN A 278 -4.00 5.51 -4.97
N TRP A 279 -3.22 6.58 -4.81
CA TRP A 279 -2.38 7.12 -5.87
C TRP A 279 -1.41 6.07 -6.44
N ARG A 280 -0.69 5.33 -5.57
CA ARG A 280 0.23 4.26 -6.00
C ARG A 280 -0.48 3.19 -6.82
N LEU A 281 -1.64 2.71 -6.36
CA LEU A 281 -2.39 1.67 -7.05
C LEU A 281 -2.93 2.13 -8.41
N GLU A 282 -3.30 3.41 -8.54
CA GLU A 282 -3.74 4.01 -9.80
C GLU A 282 -2.60 4.25 -10.80
N HIS A 283 -1.38 4.55 -10.33
CA HIS A 283 -0.29 4.97 -11.22
C HIS A 283 0.71 3.86 -11.53
N LEU A 284 0.89 2.88 -10.64
CA LEU A 284 1.68 1.68 -10.95
C LEU A 284 1.00 0.85 -12.05
N SER A 285 -0.32 0.76 -12.03
CA SER A 285 -1.13 0.07 -13.06
C SER A 285 -1.10 0.75 -14.44
N VAL A 286 -0.70 2.02 -14.54
CA VAL A 286 -0.57 2.77 -15.80
C VAL A 286 0.80 2.59 -16.47
N SER A 287 1.86 2.32 -15.70
CA SER A 287 3.24 2.28 -16.22
C SER A 287 3.55 1.14 -17.20
N GLN A 288 2.69 0.12 -17.30
CA GLN A 288 2.86 -1.01 -18.23
C GLN A 288 1.90 -1.01 -19.43
N GLN A 289 0.88 -0.15 -19.48
CA GLN A 289 0.06 0.01 -20.69
C GLN A 289 0.80 0.75 -21.83
N THR A 290 1.97 1.33 -21.55
CA THR A 290 2.80 2.07 -22.51
C THR A 290 4.12 1.36 -22.87
N LEU A 291 4.12 0.03 -22.92
CA LEU A 291 5.05 -0.69 -23.80
C LEU A 291 4.39 -0.81 -25.19
N PRO A 292 4.64 0.11 -26.14
CA PRO A 292 4.21 -0.11 -27.51
C PRO A 292 4.92 -1.34 -28.05
N SER A 293 4.14 -2.38 -28.32
CA SER A 293 4.52 -3.38 -29.31
C SER A 293 4.80 -2.64 -30.63
N LEU A 294 6.00 -2.84 -31.16
CA LEU A 294 6.45 -2.30 -32.44
C LEU A 294 5.50 -2.68 -33.58
N ILE A 295 4.56 -1.81 -33.96
CA ILE A 295 3.93 -1.83 -35.29
C ILE A 295 3.73 -0.40 -35.81
N SER A 296 4.14 -0.21 -37.06
CA SER A 296 4.18 1.03 -37.83
C SER A 296 2.86 1.79 -37.86
N VAL A 297 2.91 3.14 -37.82
CA VAL A 297 1.80 3.97 -38.28
C VAL A 297 2.30 5.03 -39.25
N ALA A 298 1.84 4.87 -40.49
CA ALA A 298 1.85 5.90 -41.52
C ALA A 298 0.67 6.87 -41.30
N SER A 299 0.98 8.17 -41.35
CA SER A 299 0.19 9.30 -41.88
C SER A 299 -1.36 9.24 -41.88
N ALA A 300 -2.01 10.18 -41.17
CA ALA A 300 -2.69 11.35 -41.76
C ALA A 300 -3.94 11.86 -40.97
N ARG A 301 -3.87 13.15 -40.60
CA ARG A 301 -4.86 14.25 -40.72
C ARG A 301 -6.23 14.25 -39.99
N ASN A 302 -6.39 15.30 -39.16
CA ASN A 302 -7.48 16.28 -38.97
C ASN A 302 -8.96 15.88 -39.18
N GLU A 303 -9.82 16.17 -38.18
CA GLU A 303 -10.77 17.30 -38.19
C GLU A 303 -11.45 17.53 -36.80
N SER A 304 -12.02 18.74 -36.62
CA SER A 304 -12.42 19.40 -35.37
C SER A 304 -13.93 19.26 -35.00
N PRO A 305 -14.38 19.71 -33.79
CA PRO A 305 -15.63 19.26 -33.15
C PRO A 305 -16.81 20.27 -33.18
N LEU A 306 -18.01 19.80 -32.81
CA LEU A 306 -19.24 20.61 -32.61
C LEU A 306 -19.59 20.76 -31.11
N GLN A 307 -19.80 22.01 -30.70
CA GLN A 307 -20.08 22.53 -29.34
C GLN A 307 -21.57 22.42 -28.90
N LYS A 308 -21.80 22.41 -27.57
CA LYS A 308 -22.57 23.43 -26.78
C LYS A 308 -22.54 23.06 -25.27
N SER A 309 -21.95 23.88 -24.39
CA SER A 309 -22.53 25.06 -23.67
C SER A 309 -23.41 24.62 -22.49
N THR A 310 -23.30 25.04 -21.22
CA THR A 310 -22.59 26.06 -20.39
C THR A 310 -23.12 25.77 -18.95
N SER A 311 -22.49 25.98 -17.79
CA SER A 311 -21.69 27.10 -17.27
C SER A 311 -21.12 26.73 -15.89
N GLN A 312 -19.81 26.89 -15.67
CA GLN A 312 -19.24 27.10 -14.33
C GLN A 312 -18.05 28.08 -14.44
N MET A 313 -17.79 28.77 -13.32
CA MET A 313 -16.79 29.83 -13.09
C MET A 313 -15.42 29.58 -13.75
N PRO A 314 -14.65 30.64 -14.11
CA PRO A 314 -13.39 30.48 -14.83
C PRO A 314 -12.31 29.90 -13.89
N VAL A 315 -12.15 28.58 -13.91
CA VAL A 315 -10.86 27.97 -13.64
C VAL A 315 -10.00 28.34 -14.85
N GLN A 316 -8.97 29.15 -14.62
CA GLN A 316 -7.99 29.44 -15.64
C GLN A 316 -7.27 28.11 -15.93
N GLU A 317 -7.66 27.40 -16.99
CA GLU A 317 -6.94 26.22 -17.45
C GLU A 317 -5.51 26.66 -17.81
N THR A 318 -4.58 26.43 -16.89
CA THR A 318 -3.18 26.74 -17.12
C THR A 318 -2.57 25.57 -17.87
N ASN A 319 -2.28 25.77 -19.15
CA ASN A 319 -1.56 24.79 -19.97
C ASN A 319 -0.24 24.38 -19.27
N PRO A 320 -0.07 23.12 -18.85
CA PRO A 320 1.09 22.66 -18.08
C PRO A 320 2.43 22.87 -18.81
N LYS A 321 2.39 22.99 -20.14
CA LYS A 321 3.59 23.17 -20.99
C LYS A 321 4.27 24.54 -20.88
N ASN A 322 3.64 25.53 -20.22
CA ASN A 322 4.16 26.89 -20.11
C ASN A 322 4.72 27.24 -18.73
N ARG A 323 4.92 26.26 -17.84
CA ARG A 323 5.44 26.50 -16.48
C ARG A 323 6.65 25.64 -16.19
N LEU A 324 7.73 26.28 -15.76
CA LEU A 324 8.87 25.64 -15.13
C LEU A 324 8.57 25.45 -13.64
N ILE A 325 8.61 24.22 -13.17
CA ILE A 325 8.52 23.90 -11.74
C ILE A 325 9.93 23.65 -11.23
N ILE A 326 10.35 24.44 -10.24
CA ILE A 326 11.64 24.27 -9.58
C ILE A 326 11.40 23.53 -8.27
N LEU A 327 12.04 22.38 -8.13
CA LEU A 327 11.96 21.53 -6.96
C LEU A 327 13.26 21.60 -6.15
N ASP A 328 13.17 22.01 -4.90
CA ASP A 328 14.30 22.11 -3.99
C ASP A 328 14.00 21.28 -2.73
N PRO A 329 14.72 20.16 -2.50
CA PRO A 329 14.43 19.24 -1.39
C PRO A 329 14.82 19.78 -0.01
N GLY A 330 15.15 21.07 0.15
CA GLY A 330 15.79 21.49 1.40
C GLY A 330 17.17 20.82 1.54
N HIS A 331 17.62 20.58 2.76
CA HIS A 331 18.97 20.11 3.18
C HIS A 331 19.70 19.09 2.28
N GLY A 332 21.01 18.94 2.47
CA GLY A 332 21.84 18.06 1.64
C GLY A 332 23.34 18.26 1.82
N GLY A 333 24.13 17.28 1.38
CA GLY A 333 25.56 17.24 1.63
C GLY A 333 25.86 17.20 3.13
N ILE A 334 26.72 18.07 3.65
CA ILE A 334 27.17 18.00 5.06
C ILE A 334 26.04 18.32 6.07
N ASP A 335 24.98 18.99 5.64
CA ASP A 335 23.88 19.40 6.50
C ASP A 335 22.69 18.49 6.29
N THR A 336 22.48 17.55 7.22
CA THR A 336 21.48 16.48 7.11
C THR A 336 20.10 16.85 7.64
N GLY A 337 19.95 18.02 8.26
CA GLY A 337 18.76 18.32 9.05
C GLY A 337 18.65 17.40 10.28
N ALA A 338 17.42 17.07 10.67
CA ALA A 338 17.13 16.15 11.77
C ALA A 338 17.59 14.72 11.47
N VAL A 339 18.04 14.03 12.52
CA VAL A 339 18.47 12.62 12.45
C VAL A 339 17.82 11.85 13.58
N VAL A 340 17.06 10.81 13.23
CA VAL A 340 16.38 9.92 14.19
C VAL A 340 16.65 8.49 13.74
N GLU A 341 17.25 7.68 14.63
CA GLU A 341 17.47 6.24 14.40
C GLU A 341 18.18 5.88 13.08
N GLY A 342 19.09 6.75 12.61
CA GLY A 342 19.83 6.53 11.35
C GLY A 342 19.05 6.88 10.09
N MET A 343 17.86 7.48 10.22
CA MET A 343 17.17 8.20 9.16
C MET A 343 17.61 9.66 9.16
N TYR A 344 17.84 10.20 7.97
CA TYR A 344 18.33 11.56 7.77
C TYR A 344 17.28 12.34 6.97
N GLU A 345 16.86 13.50 7.50
CA GLU A 345 15.83 14.34 6.90
C GLU A 345 16.14 14.70 5.44
N ASP A 346 17.42 15.00 5.13
CA ASP A 346 17.87 15.32 3.78
C ASP A 346 17.65 14.17 2.78
N GLU A 347 17.91 12.92 3.16
CA GLU A 347 17.69 11.76 2.28
C GLU A 347 16.21 11.53 2.00
N ILE A 348 15.36 11.72 3.00
CA ILE A 348 13.89 11.59 2.87
C ILE A 348 13.37 12.69 1.94
N ALA A 349 13.76 13.94 2.20
CA ALA A 349 13.31 15.08 1.42
C ALA A 349 13.79 15.01 -0.04
N TYR A 350 15.02 14.53 -0.26
CA TYR A 350 15.56 14.29 -1.59
C TYR A 350 14.76 13.20 -2.34
N ASP A 351 14.49 12.05 -1.72
CA ASP A 351 13.76 10.96 -2.38
C ASP A 351 12.30 11.37 -2.72
N ILE A 352 11.62 12.07 -1.80
CA ILE A 352 10.29 12.66 -2.07
C ILE A 352 10.35 13.58 -3.29
N THR A 353 11.38 14.41 -3.36
CA THR A 353 11.53 15.39 -4.45
C THR A 353 11.86 14.72 -5.78
N VAL A 354 12.63 13.64 -5.78
CA VAL A 354 12.89 12.82 -6.98
C VAL A 354 11.59 12.18 -7.48
N ARG A 355 10.78 11.62 -6.58
CA ARG A 355 9.48 11.04 -6.95
C ARG A 355 8.55 12.11 -7.51
N LEU A 356 8.41 13.25 -6.81
CA LEU A 356 7.60 14.39 -7.29
C LEU A 356 8.08 14.90 -8.66
N ARG A 357 9.40 14.94 -8.89
CA ARG A 357 9.97 15.30 -10.19
C ARG A 357 9.50 14.36 -11.29
N GLU A 358 9.50 13.05 -11.05
CA GLU A 358 9.01 12.07 -12.03
C GLU A 358 7.53 12.29 -12.36
N LEU A 359 6.71 12.61 -11.36
CA LEU A 359 5.28 12.89 -11.55
C LEU A 359 5.04 14.13 -12.41
N LEU A 360 5.73 15.22 -12.07
CA LEU A 360 5.57 16.46 -12.80
C LEU A 360 6.11 16.37 -14.24
N LEU A 361 7.20 15.62 -14.47
CA LEU A 361 7.70 15.35 -15.82
C LEU A 361 6.73 14.47 -16.62
N HIS A 362 6.15 13.46 -15.98
CA HIS A 362 5.13 12.60 -16.58
C HIS A 362 3.90 13.42 -17.03
N ASP A 363 3.47 14.37 -16.21
CA ASP A 363 2.32 15.25 -16.49
C ASP A 363 2.64 16.38 -17.50
N GLY A 364 3.84 16.34 -18.08
CA GLY A 364 4.25 17.24 -19.15
C GLY A 364 4.68 18.63 -18.67
N TYR A 365 4.93 18.80 -17.37
CA TYR A 365 5.57 20.01 -16.85
C TYR A 365 7.06 20.01 -17.19
N SER A 366 7.62 21.21 -17.36
CA SER A 366 9.07 21.38 -17.32
C SER A 366 9.50 21.42 -15.86
N VAL A 367 10.42 20.54 -15.46
CA VAL A 367 10.81 20.42 -14.04
C VAL A 367 12.32 20.53 -13.91
N HIS A 368 12.76 21.41 -13.03
CA HIS A 368 14.15 21.53 -12.63
C HIS A 368 14.31 21.19 -11.14
N GLN A 369 15.00 20.10 -10.84
CA GLN A 369 15.36 19.78 -9.45
C GLN A 369 16.76 20.29 -9.14
N THR A 370 16.87 21.13 -8.10
CA THR A 370 18.07 21.89 -7.75
C THR A 370 19.16 21.06 -7.09
N VAL A 371 18.85 19.84 -6.62
CA VAL A 371 19.82 18.90 -6.04
C VAL A 371 19.90 17.66 -6.92
N TYR A 372 21.13 17.23 -7.22
CA TYR A 372 21.45 16.03 -7.99
C TYR A 372 22.37 15.13 -7.18
N ASP A 373 21.93 13.91 -6.93
CA ASP A 373 22.79 12.84 -6.43
C ASP A 373 23.43 12.08 -7.58
N SER A 374 24.76 12.03 -7.58
CA SER A 374 25.53 11.32 -8.61
C SER A 374 25.41 9.80 -8.56
N ARG A 375 25.00 9.22 -7.42
CA ARG A 375 24.81 7.77 -7.28
C ARG A 375 23.49 7.33 -7.89
N THR A 376 22.41 8.02 -7.53
CA THR A 376 21.03 7.65 -7.89
C THR A 376 20.55 8.31 -9.17
N LYS A 377 21.15 9.45 -9.58
CA LYS A 377 20.87 10.13 -10.85
C LYS A 377 19.40 10.49 -11.06
N TYR A 378 18.75 11.05 -10.03
CA TYR A 378 17.29 11.30 -10.00
C TYR A 378 16.45 10.03 -10.14
N THR A 379 16.93 8.90 -9.60
CA THR A 379 16.15 7.67 -9.51
C THR A 379 15.75 7.49 -8.05
N PRO A 380 14.46 7.22 -7.77
CA PRO A 380 14.03 6.83 -6.42
C PRO A 380 14.83 5.62 -5.93
N VAL A 381 15.03 5.52 -4.62
CA VAL A 381 15.74 4.38 -4.02
C VAL A 381 14.86 3.60 -3.06
N ASP A 382 15.09 2.28 -3.03
CA ASP A 382 14.39 1.37 -2.11
C ASP A 382 14.91 1.47 -0.67
N LYS A 383 16.09 2.06 -0.48
CA LYS A 383 16.69 2.26 0.84
C LYS A 383 17.40 3.60 0.92
N LEU A 384 16.98 4.40 1.89
CA LEU A 384 17.65 5.66 2.24
C LEU A 384 18.93 5.34 3.00
N VAL A 385 20.05 5.80 2.47
CA VAL A 385 21.37 5.64 3.08
C VAL A 385 22.09 6.97 3.05
N ALA A 386 22.63 7.38 4.20
CA ALA A 386 23.37 8.62 4.35
C ALA A 386 24.29 8.86 3.14
N ASN A 387 24.04 9.96 2.45
CA ASN A 387 24.68 10.32 1.21
C ASN A 387 25.31 11.69 1.32
N LYS A 388 26.48 11.80 0.73
CA LYS A 388 27.20 13.08 0.61
C LYS A 388 27.66 13.33 -0.83
N SER A 389 27.14 12.56 -1.79
CA SER A 389 27.49 12.58 -3.22
C SER A 389 26.55 13.48 -4.03
N GLU A 390 26.11 14.55 -3.40
CA GLU A 390 25.10 15.48 -3.90
C GLU A 390 25.73 16.77 -4.43
N TYR A 391 25.09 17.29 -5.46
CA TYR A 391 25.48 18.49 -6.17
C TYR A 391 24.28 19.40 -6.28
N LEU A 392 24.50 20.70 -6.11
CA LEU A 392 23.53 21.68 -6.55
C LEU A 392 23.60 21.84 -8.06
N VAL A 393 22.46 21.98 -8.72
CA VAL A 393 22.31 22.13 -10.16
C VAL A 393 21.62 23.46 -10.46
N ASP A 394 22.32 24.36 -11.14
CA ASP A 394 21.77 25.65 -11.60
C ASP A 394 20.90 25.50 -12.86
N ALA A 395 20.27 26.58 -13.32
CA ALA A 395 19.39 26.60 -14.50
C ALA A 395 20.05 26.11 -15.80
N HIS A 396 21.39 26.12 -15.86
CA HIS A 396 22.16 25.69 -17.03
C HIS A 396 22.71 24.26 -16.88
N GLY A 397 22.34 23.55 -15.81
CA GLY A 397 22.78 22.18 -15.56
C GLY A 397 24.19 22.07 -14.98
N LYS A 398 24.80 23.17 -14.52
CA LYS A 398 26.12 23.16 -13.90
C LYS A 398 26.03 22.58 -12.50
N LYS A 399 26.88 21.58 -12.23
CA LYS A 399 26.94 20.87 -10.94
C LYS A 399 27.95 21.51 -10.00
N ILE A 400 27.51 21.90 -8.81
CA ILE A 400 28.34 22.49 -7.76
C ILE A 400 28.33 21.55 -6.57
N LYS A 401 29.51 21.02 -6.19
CA LYS A 401 29.62 20.07 -5.08
C LYS A 401 29.28 20.73 -3.74
N LEU A 402 28.46 20.07 -2.93
CA LEU A 402 28.09 20.50 -1.59
C LEU A 402 29.18 20.14 -0.57
N THR A 403 30.07 21.08 -0.24
CA THR A 403 31.23 20.82 0.65
C THR A 403 31.14 21.47 2.04
N SER A 404 30.02 22.10 2.41
CA SER A 404 29.88 22.82 3.70
C SER A 404 28.42 23.26 3.99
N ARG A 405 28.09 23.68 5.22
CA ARG A 405 26.75 24.19 5.66
C ARG A 405 26.37 25.50 4.94
N TYR A 406 25.50 25.47 3.94
CA TYR A 406 25.20 26.67 3.12
C TYR A 406 23.73 26.73 2.64
N LEU A 407 22.84 27.34 3.44
CA LEU A 407 21.57 27.89 2.94
C LEU A 407 21.80 29.05 1.94
N GLY A 408 22.85 29.86 2.14
CA GLY A 408 23.08 31.10 1.39
C GLY A 408 23.55 30.96 -0.08
N LYS A 409 23.72 29.75 -0.61
CA LYS A 409 24.06 29.52 -2.02
C LYS A 409 22.87 29.06 -2.88
N ARG A 410 21.72 28.79 -2.28
CA ARG A 410 20.49 28.42 -3.02
C ARG A 410 19.80 29.61 -3.63
N THR A 411 19.94 30.78 -3.02
CA THR A 411 19.57 32.05 -3.64
C THR A 411 20.28 32.24 -4.99
N VAL A 412 21.57 31.92 -5.08
CA VAL A 412 22.33 31.97 -6.35
C VAL A 412 21.78 31.02 -7.42
N ILE A 413 21.16 29.91 -7.03
CA ILE A 413 20.51 28.98 -7.96
C ILE A 413 19.17 29.53 -8.43
N ILE A 414 18.34 30.03 -7.50
CA ILE A 414 17.08 30.67 -7.84
C ILE A 414 17.34 31.88 -8.76
N ASP A 415 18.34 32.70 -8.43
CA ASP A 415 18.77 33.85 -9.24
C ASP A 415 19.28 33.41 -10.62
N SER A 416 19.81 32.18 -10.77
CA SER A 416 20.23 31.65 -12.08
C SER A 416 19.08 31.35 -13.02
N PHE A 417 17.84 31.23 -12.52
CA PHE A 417 16.64 31.07 -13.35
C PHE A 417 16.08 32.40 -13.84
N TYR A 418 16.58 33.52 -13.34
CA TYR A 418 16.08 34.86 -13.66
C TYR A 418 17.08 35.61 -14.53
N ASP A 419 16.63 36.09 -15.70
CA ASP A 419 17.42 36.97 -16.55
C ASP A 419 17.09 38.43 -16.22
N PRO A 420 18.01 39.17 -15.55
CA PRO A 420 17.77 40.54 -15.14
C PRO A 420 17.70 41.53 -16.31
N ASP A 421 18.20 41.16 -17.50
CA ASP A 421 18.15 42.01 -18.70
C ASP A 421 16.82 41.83 -19.47
N GLN A 422 16.11 40.71 -19.25
CA GLN A 422 14.83 40.38 -19.89
C GLN A 422 13.62 40.48 -18.94
N ASP A 423 13.84 40.67 -17.63
CA ASP A 423 12.84 40.61 -16.55
C ASP A 423 11.92 39.38 -16.68
N ASN A 424 12.53 38.22 -16.98
CA ASN A 424 11.82 36.98 -17.25
C ASN A 424 12.61 35.76 -16.77
N LEU A 425 11.91 34.65 -16.54
CA LEU A 425 12.54 33.36 -16.24
C LEU A 425 13.10 32.74 -17.54
N LEU A 426 14.25 32.07 -17.45
CA LEU A 426 14.90 31.35 -18.55
C LEU A 426 14.00 30.29 -19.21
#